data_AF-A0A2D9RYS4-F1
#
_entry.id   AF-A0A2D9RYS4-F1
#
_cell.length_a   1.000
_cell.length_b   1.000
_cell.length_c   1.000
_cell.angle_alpha   90.00
_cell.angle_beta   90.00
_cell.angle_gamma   90.00
#
_symmetry.space_group_name_H-M   'P 1'
#
loop_
_entity.id
_entity.type
_entity.pdbx_description
1 polymer ?
#
loop_
_entity_poly.entity_id
_entity_poly.type
_entity_poly.pdbx_seq_one_letter_code
_entity_poly.pdbx_strand_id
1 'polypeptide(L)'
;MGNQTRLSNGLNVVSFKQPAQEYGAAFVVPTPALDSSGIAHLVEHLVFRYSDRYQQRHALFAANSVLPVKINASSHNGYSYFYAVSPSKSVLLKIVGYLYSGLKQIDYPEDDIKRERDGVLARELAMYEATPDYQAQMSIWRGDRSPDCYHHWGGYCDTLAEIRAEDVAAYKSQYYQPEHITLLLAGLEADELPLLCTAKSKPTGSTYTPKAHRFFSDTLQDDYIFSWWLPECYIDGLLSAQARLNEAMKPYNMRVFVEDSANHARKFALRLIGRPGQLIAAQQALVDEVRHLHIVPKQHIFFESKYPETINALLAWYHGQQPLNRKVVALSQALTLTPVITGARPLKKPVIRIMERKVDAEMSCPLVTDTLENHAPQVPTELPNRLTPLAAKLNDNVHFACDLQDWILHYSLTGLTANQQNTFIKDVMCDERLWLPRTGGHCYAMGVQRVEHGLRIYGVMDDEPQQRREAMEQLLARYRHL
;
A
#
# COMPACT_ATOMS: atom_id res chain seq x y z
N MET A 1 26.80 -11.27 6.19
CA MET A 1 25.98 -12.50 6.28
C MET A 1 24.88 -12.25 7.29
N GLY A 2 23.65 -12.67 7.00
CA GLY A 2 22.52 -12.53 7.94
C GLY A 2 22.53 -13.64 8.98
N ASN A 3 22.27 -13.31 10.24
CA ASN A 3 22.03 -14.25 11.32
C ASN A 3 20.54 -14.63 11.33
N GLN A 4 20.23 -15.89 11.04
CA GLN A 4 18.84 -16.36 10.96
C GLN A 4 18.45 -17.12 12.24
N THR A 5 17.33 -16.75 12.84
CA THR A 5 16.77 -17.38 14.03
C THR A 5 15.27 -17.60 13.85
N ARG A 6 14.78 -18.79 14.23
CA ARG A 6 13.34 -19.06 14.31
C ARG A 6 12.89 -18.97 15.76
N LEU A 7 11.98 -18.07 16.06
CA LEU A 7 11.46 -17.87 17.42
C LEU A 7 10.51 -18.99 17.84
N SER A 8 10.22 -19.08 19.14
CA SER A 8 9.35 -20.10 19.72
C SER A 8 7.92 -20.09 19.16
N ASN A 9 7.43 -18.92 18.73
CA ASN A 9 6.16 -18.77 18.05
C ASN A 9 6.20 -19.06 16.55
N GLY A 10 7.36 -19.45 16.01
CA GLY A 10 7.53 -19.80 14.60
C GLY A 10 7.96 -18.65 13.70
N LEU A 11 7.97 -17.40 14.17
CA LEU A 11 8.45 -16.23 13.41
C LEU A 11 9.89 -16.43 12.96
N ASN A 12 10.14 -16.24 11.67
CA ASN A 12 11.49 -16.27 11.11
C ASN A 12 12.11 -14.87 11.21
N VAL A 13 13.26 -14.73 11.84
CA VAL A 13 13.97 -13.45 11.98
C VAL A 13 15.35 -13.56 11.34
N VAL A 14 15.71 -12.58 10.51
CA VAL A 14 17.04 -12.49 9.89
C VAL A 14 17.65 -11.13 10.22
N SER A 15 18.75 -11.15 10.95
CA SER A 15 19.48 -9.97 11.41
C SER A 15 20.76 -9.74 10.63
N PHE A 16 20.92 -8.55 10.06
CA PHE A 16 22.13 -8.12 9.37
C PHE A 16 22.91 -7.15 10.25
N LYS A 17 24.14 -7.54 10.58
CA LYS A 17 25.11 -6.61 11.15
C LYS A 17 25.48 -5.57 10.08
N GLN A 18 25.19 -4.31 10.35
CA GLN A 18 25.57 -3.19 9.50
C GLN A 18 26.26 -2.11 10.35
N PRO A 19 27.34 -1.48 9.85
CA PRO A 19 27.84 -0.22 10.40
C PRO A 19 26.81 0.87 10.04
N ALA A 20 25.79 1.05 10.89
CA ALA A 20 24.60 1.80 10.49
C ALA A 20 24.72 3.31 10.73
N GLN A 21 24.46 4.10 9.69
CA GLN A 21 23.94 5.48 9.83
C GLN A 21 22.42 5.49 10.08
N GLU A 22 21.70 4.40 9.73
CA GLU A 22 20.26 4.22 9.90
C GLU A 22 19.91 2.75 10.19
N TYR A 23 18.99 2.49 11.11
CA TYR A 23 18.47 1.17 11.43
C TYR A 23 17.20 0.87 10.62
N GLY A 24 16.95 -0.40 10.29
CA GLY A 24 15.79 -0.80 9.50
C GLY A 24 15.16 -2.12 9.93
N ALA A 25 13.85 -2.24 9.72
CA ALA A 25 13.09 -3.46 9.91
C ALA A 25 12.04 -3.61 8.81
N ALA A 26 11.86 -4.81 8.28
CA ALA A 26 10.82 -5.14 7.30
C ALA A 26 10.20 -6.50 7.62
N PHE A 27 8.89 -6.53 7.85
CA PHE A 27 8.10 -7.75 7.89
C PHE A 27 7.66 -8.09 6.47
N VAL A 28 8.02 -9.27 6.01
CA VAL A 28 7.52 -9.88 4.77
C VAL A 28 6.39 -10.83 5.13
N VAL A 29 5.18 -10.49 4.71
CA VAL A 29 3.96 -11.25 5.01
C VAL A 29 3.40 -11.79 3.69
N PRO A 30 3.28 -13.12 3.52
CA PRO A 30 2.58 -13.69 2.37
C PRO A 30 1.10 -13.33 2.45
N THR A 31 0.62 -12.62 1.45
CA THR A 31 -0.75 -12.12 1.39
C THR A 31 -1.16 -12.29 -0.07
N PRO A 32 -1.92 -13.32 -0.44
CA PRO A 32 -2.33 -13.50 -1.84
C PRO A 32 -3.61 -12.74 -2.17
N ALA A 33 -3.68 -12.14 -3.36
CA ALA A 33 -4.93 -11.65 -3.93
C ALA A 33 -5.67 -12.84 -4.56
N LEU A 34 -6.61 -13.41 -3.80
CA LEU A 34 -7.42 -14.55 -4.22
C LEU A 34 -8.71 -14.14 -4.93
N ASP A 35 -9.10 -12.87 -4.80
CA ASP A 35 -10.22 -12.23 -5.49
C ASP A 35 -9.95 -10.73 -5.62
N SER A 36 -10.89 -10.00 -6.23
CA SER A 36 -10.81 -8.55 -6.41
C SER A 36 -11.70 -7.79 -5.44
N SER A 37 -11.90 -8.32 -4.22
CA SER A 37 -12.68 -7.64 -3.19
C SER A 37 -11.92 -6.48 -2.56
N GLY A 38 -10.59 -6.55 -2.53
CA GLY A 38 -9.72 -5.62 -1.81
C GLY A 38 -9.42 -6.03 -0.37
N ILE A 39 -9.74 -7.27 0.03
CA ILE A 39 -9.53 -7.78 1.40
C ILE A 39 -8.08 -7.60 1.87
N ALA A 40 -7.11 -7.89 1.00
CA ALA A 40 -5.71 -7.85 1.36
C ALA A 40 -5.21 -6.41 1.58
N HIS A 41 -5.70 -5.48 0.76
CA HIS A 41 -5.45 -4.04 0.92
C HIS A 41 -6.10 -3.48 2.20
N LEU A 42 -7.35 -3.87 2.49
CA LEU A 42 -8.02 -3.48 3.72
C LEU A 42 -7.28 -3.98 4.96
N VAL A 43 -6.84 -5.24 4.95
CA VAL A 43 -6.07 -5.81 6.05
C VAL A 43 -4.73 -5.10 6.24
N GLU A 44 -4.06 -4.71 5.15
CA GLU A 44 -2.84 -3.88 5.21
C GLU A 44 -3.09 -2.57 5.97
N HIS A 45 -4.19 -1.87 5.69
CA HIS A 45 -4.56 -0.67 6.43
C HIS A 45 -4.86 -0.95 7.90
N LEU A 46 -5.64 -2.00 8.18
CA LEU A 46 -6.07 -2.32 9.55
C LEU A 46 -4.91 -2.69 10.48
N VAL A 47 -3.80 -3.23 9.96
CA VAL A 47 -2.56 -3.45 10.74
C VAL A 47 -2.07 -2.16 11.41
N PHE A 48 -2.29 -1.00 10.81
CA PHE A 48 -1.92 0.29 11.38
C PHE A 48 -3.00 0.94 12.24
N ARG A 49 -4.25 0.46 12.21
CA ARG A 49 -5.37 1.16 12.85
C ARG A 49 -5.58 0.77 14.29
N TYR A 50 -5.40 -0.50 14.62
CA TYR A 50 -5.72 -0.97 15.95
C TYR A 50 -4.99 -2.26 16.29
N SER A 51 -4.56 -2.35 17.54
CA SER A 51 -4.29 -3.61 18.22
C SER A 51 -4.64 -3.45 19.69
N ASP A 52 -4.87 -4.55 20.41
CA ASP A 52 -5.18 -4.47 21.85
C ASP A 52 -4.10 -3.74 22.66
N ARG A 53 -2.84 -3.79 22.20
CA ARG A 53 -1.71 -3.07 22.81
C ARG A 53 -1.65 -1.59 22.42
N TYR A 54 -2.08 -1.24 21.22
CA TYR A 54 -2.02 0.11 20.66
C TYR A 54 -3.38 0.46 20.05
N GLN A 55 -4.24 1.05 20.87
CA GLN A 55 -5.66 1.27 20.55
C GLN A 55 -5.91 2.59 19.79
N GLN A 56 -4.93 3.49 19.79
CA GLN A 56 -5.00 4.81 19.17
C GLN A 56 -4.95 4.70 17.65
N ARG A 57 -6.09 4.98 16.98
CA ARG A 57 -6.23 4.90 15.52
C ARG A 57 -5.29 5.83 14.76
N HIS A 58 -4.88 6.91 15.41
CA HIS A 58 -3.95 7.89 14.86
C HIS A 58 -2.47 7.60 15.14
N ALA A 59 -2.14 6.50 15.82
CA ALA A 59 -0.77 6.23 16.28
C ALA A 59 0.26 6.24 15.15
N LEU A 60 -0.05 5.64 13.99
CA LEU A 60 0.82 5.68 12.81
C LEU A 60 1.13 7.12 12.38
N PHE A 61 0.08 7.94 12.25
CA PHE A 61 0.21 9.30 11.73
C PHE A 61 0.95 10.20 12.71
N ALA A 62 0.62 10.09 14.00
CA ALA A 62 1.34 10.77 15.06
C ALA A 62 2.82 10.37 15.04
N ALA A 63 3.14 9.07 15.03
CA ALA A 63 4.51 8.56 15.00
C ALA A 63 5.31 9.08 13.80
N ASN A 64 4.79 8.95 12.58
CA ASN A 64 5.44 9.45 11.35
C ASN A 64 5.56 10.99 11.31
N SER A 65 4.82 11.72 12.15
CA SER A 65 4.83 13.18 12.17
C SER A 65 5.78 13.79 13.19
N VAL A 66 6.18 13.06 14.24
CA VAL A 66 7.02 13.61 15.31
C VAL A 66 8.18 12.72 15.74
N LEU A 67 8.17 11.43 15.43
CA LEU A 67 9.30 10.56 15.73
C LEU A 67 10.30 10.57 14.56
N PRO A 68 11.60 10.40 14.82
CA PRO A 68 12.61 10.25 13.78
C PRO A 68 12.48 8.88 13.11
N VAL A 69 11.37 8.60 12.43
CA VAL A 69 11.08 7.31 11.82
C VAL A 69 10.29 7.49 10.55
N LYS A 70 10.52 6.62 9.56
CA LYS A 70 9.62 6.43 8.42
C LYS A 70 8.99 5.06 8.53
N ILE A 71 7.68 5.01 8.72
CA ILE A 71 6.87 3.79 8.79
C ILE A 71 5.97 3.75 7.57
N ASN A 72 5.96 2.64 6.86
CA ASN A 72 5.01 2.46 5.76
C ASN A 72 4.71 0.98 5.52
N ALA A 73 3.70 0.74 4.68
CA ALA A 73 3.51 -0.56 4.06
C ALA A 73 3.29 -0.44 2.57
N SER A 74 3.36 -1.58 1.91
CA SER A 74 2.95 -1.73 0.52
C SER A 74 2.81 -3.20 0.21
N SER A 75 2.01 -3.51 -0.80
CA SER A 75 1.80 -4.87 -1.25
C SER A 75 2.17 -5.05 -2.71
N HIS A 76 2.86 -6.15 -2.99
CA HIS A 76 3.34 -6.50 -4.31
C HIS A 76 3.56 -8.01 -4.45
N ASN A 77 3.19 -8.59 -5.59
CA ASN A 77 3.44 -9.99 -5.96
C ASN A 77 3.04 -11.03 -4.89
N GLY A 78 1.90 -10.86 -4.24
CA GLY A 78 1.42 -11.80 -3.22
C GLY A 78 2.09 -11.64 -1.85
N TYR A 79 2.70 -10.50 -1.59
CA TYR A 79 3.27 -10.14 -0.28
C TYR A 79 2.86 -8.73 0.12
N SER A 80 2.70 -8.51 1.42
CA SER A 80 2.67 -7.21 2.06
C SER A 80 3.97 -7.01 2.83
N TYR A 81 4.59 -5.85 2.64
CA TYR A 81 5.80 -5.45 3.36
C TYR A 81 5.43 -4.35 4.35
N PHE A 82 5.60 -4.60 5.64
CA PHE A 82 5.44 -3.58 6.69
C PHE A 82 6.82 -3.22 7.21
N TYR A 83 7.23 -1.97 7.04
CA TYR A 83 8.61 -1.59 7.31
C TYR A 83 8.74 -0.28 8.05
N ALA A 84 9.87 -0.14 8.73
CA ALA A 84 10.28 1.08 9.37
C ALA A 84 11.79 1.29 9.26
N VAL A 85 12.21 2.55 9.10
CA VAL A 85 13.61 2.97 9.24
C VAL A 85 13.73 4.14 10.19
N SER A 86 14.83 4.18 10.95
CA SER A 86 15.10 5.25 11.91
C SER A 86 16.59 5.40 12.17
N PRO A 87 17.13 6.62 12.32
CA PRO A 87 18.47 6.82 12.89
C PRO A 87 18.55 6.43 14.38
N SER A 88 17.42 6.26 15.06
CA SER A 88 17.37 5.93 16.49
C SER A 88 16.96 4.47 16.71
N LYS A 89 17.90 3.68 17.24
CA LYS A 89 17.66 2.28 17.58
C LYS A 89 16.49 2.11 18.56
N SER A 90 16.42 2.96 19.59
CA SER A 90 15.37 2.88 20.62
C SER A 90 13.98 3.20 20.07
N VAL A 91 13.88 4.12 19.12
CA VAL A 91 12.62 4.41 18.40
C VAL A 91 12.24 3.21 17.55
N LEU A 92 13.16 2.67 16.75
CA LEU A 92 12.86 1.53 15.88
C LEU A 92 12.39 0.31 16.67
N LEU A 93 13.00 0.00 17.82
CA LEU A 93 12.56 -1.11 18.68
C LEU A 93 11.08 -0.99 19.09
N LYS A 94 10.62 0.21 19.47
CA LYS A 94 9.22 0.47 19.83
C LYS A 94 8.29 0.34 18.62
N ILE A 95 8.71 0.85 17.46
CA ILE A 95 7.94 0.78 16.23
C ILE A 95 7.82 -0.64 15.68
N VAL A 96 8.87 -1.46 15.78
CA VAL A 96 8.78 -2.89 15.43
C VAL A 96 7.76 -3.61 16.32
N GLY A 97 7.72 -3.27 17.62
CA GLY A 97 6.69 -3.76 18.53
C GLY A 97 5.26 -3.36 18.15
N TYR A 98 5.08 -2.11 17.72
CA TYR A 98 3.81 -1.60 17.20
C TYR A 98 3.36 -2.35 15.93
N LEU A 99 4.24 -2.46 14.92
CA LEU A 99 3.96 -3.20 13.68
C LEU A 99 3.59 -4.65 13.98
N TYR A 100 4.37 -5.34 14.82
CA TYR A 100 4.13 -6.73 15.16
C TYR A 100 2.79 -6.95 15.90
N SER A 101 2.41 -6.01 16.78
CA SER A 101 1.12 -6.05 17.48
C SER A 101 -0.05 -5.91 16.49
N GLY A 102 0.06 -5.00 15.52
CA GLY A 102 -0.90 -4.84 14.44
C GLY A 102 -1.00 -6.06 13.52
N LEU A 103 0.14 -6.68 13.18
CA LEU A 103 0.17 -7.92 12.39
C LEU A 103 -0.59 -9.05 13.09
N LYS A 104 -0.45 -9.17 14.41
CA LYS A 104 -1.13 -10.19 15.22
C LYS A 104 -2.61 -9.94 15.49
N GLN A 105 -3.08 -8.69 15.40
CA GLN A 105 -4.48 -8.38 15.64
C GLN A 105 -5.37 -9.07 14.60
N ILE A 106 -6.35 -9.86 15.02
CA ILE A 106 -7.27 -10.56 14.10
C ILE A 106 -8.63 -9.86 14.06
N ASP A 107 -9.16 -9.54 15.22
CA ASP A 107 -10.48 -8.93 15.37
C ASP A 107 -10.39 -7.41 15.42
N TYR A 108 -11.30 -6.74 14.73
CA TYR A 108 -11.38 -5.29 14.68
C TYR A 108 -12.81 -4.84 14.95
N PRO A 109 -13.03 -3.70 15.61
CA PRO A 109 -14.35 -3.09 15.69
C PRO A 109 -14.96 -2.89 14.29
N GLU A 110 -16.26 -3.18 14.12
CA GLU A 110 -16.92 -3.04 12.83
C GLU A 110 -16.85 -1.61 12.27
N ASP A 111 -16.88 -0.60 13.15
CA ASP A 111 -16.75 0.80 12.75
C ASP A 111 -15.36 1.10 12.15
N ASP A 112 -14.28 0.48 12.66
CA ASP A 112 -12.93 0.67 12.12
C ASP A 112 -12.80 0.07 10.72
N ILE A 113 -13.38 -1.13 10.53
CA ILE A 113 -13.48 -1.77 9.23
C ILE A 113 -14.27 -0.90 8.27
N LYS A 114 -15.44 -0.39 8.69
CA LYS A 114 -16.32 0.45 7.87
C LYS A 114 -15.62 1.73 7.44
N ARG A 115 -14.97 2.45 8.36
CA ARG A 115 -14.28 3.72 8.06
C ARG A 115 -13.11 3.54 7.11
N GLU A 116 -12.32 2.48 7.28
CA GLU A 116 -11.24 2.18 6.33
C GLU A 116 -11.79 1.74 4.99
N ARG A 117 -12.69 0.75 4.95
CA ARG A 117 -13.24 0.17 3.72
C ARG A 117 -14.04 1.18 2.89
N ASP A 118 -15.05 1.81 3.49
CA ASP A 118 -16.02 2.64 2.78
C ASP A 118 -15.60 4.11 2.70
N GLY A 119 -14.68 4.54 3.57
CA GLY A 119 -14.15 5.89 3.61
C GLY A 119 -12.80 5.96 2.92
N VAL A 120 -11.74 5.57 3.63
CA VAL A 120 -10.35 5.76 3.22
C VAL A 120 -10.01 5.05 1.91
N LEU A 121 -10.18 3.72 1.87
CA LEU A 121 -9.85 2.89 0.71
C LEU A 121 -10.72 3.26 -0.49
N ALA A 122 -12.02 3.45 -0.27
CA ALA A 122 -12.92 3.87 -1.34
C ALA A 122 -12.48 5.20 -1.99
N ARG A 123 -11.98 6.17 -1.20
CA ARG A 123 -11.46 7.44 -1.73
C ARG A 123 -10.15 7.28 -2.48
N GLU A 124 -9.27 6.44 -1.96
CA GLU A 124 -8.01 6.09 -2.62
C GLU A 124 -8.29 5.45 -3.99
N LEU A 125 -9.10 4.40 -4.03
CA LEU A 125 -9.46 3.72 -5.27
C LEU A 125 -10.22 4.64 -6.20
N ALA A 126 -11.16 5.46 -5.71
CA ALA A 126 -11.88 6.41 -6.55
C ALA A 126 -10.95 7.42 -7.24
N MET A 127 -9.85 7.80 -6.59
CA MET A 127 -8.83 8.66 -7.19
C MET A 127 -8.13 7.96 -8.37
N TYR A 128 -7.77 6.68 -8.23
CA TYR A 128 -7.18 5.89 -9.32
C TYR A 128 -8.21 5.63 -10.43
N GLU A 129 -9.41 5.19 -10.07
CA GLU A 129 -10.55 4.94 -10.97
C GLU A 129 -11.00 6.18 -11.73
N ALA A 130 -10.73 7.40 -11.25
CA ALA A 130 -11.03 8.61 -12.03
C ALA A 130 -10.11 8.81 -13.25
N THR A 131 -8.99 8.10 -13.34
CA THR A 131 -8.01 8.28 -14.43
C THR A 131 -8.32 7.38 -15.64
N PRO A 132 -8.24 7.90 -16.89
CA PRO A 132 -8.52 7.12 -18.10
C PRO A 132 -7.63 5.88 -18.28
N ASP A 133 -6.34 5.99 -17.93
CA ASP A 133 -5.38 4.89 -18.09
C ASP A 133 -5.72 3.73 -17.16
N TYR A 134 -6.03 4.02 -15.90
CA TYR A 134 -6.44 3.01 -14.95
C TYR A 134 -7.78 2.39 -15.33
N GLN A 135 -8.76 3.18 -15.78
CA GLN A 135 -10.02 2.67 -16.33
C GLN A 135 -9.82 1.66 -17.48
N ALA A 136 -8.90 1.96 -18.40
CA ALA A 136 -8.55 1.05 -19.49
C ALA A 136 -7.94 -0.26 -18.95
N GLN A 137 -6.98 -0.18 -18.02
CA GLN A 137 -6.34 -1.35 -17.42
C GLN A 137 -7.35 -2.22 -16.63
N MET A 138 -8.20 -1.60 -15.82
CA MET A 138 -9.26 -2.28 -15.09
C MET A 138 -10.25 -2.98 -16.01
N SER A 139 -10.60 -2.38 -17.14
CA SER A 139 -11.53 -3.01 -18.08
C SER A 139 -10.98 -4.33 -18.62
N ILE A 140 -9.66 -4.45 -18.76
CA ILE A 140 -8.96 -5.68 -19.14
C ILE A 140 -9.03 -6.69 -17.99
N TRP A 141 -8.63 -6.29 -16.78
CA TRP A 141 -8.64 -7.17 -15.61
C TRP A 141 -10.04 -7.74 -15.31
N ARG A 142 -11.07 -6.89 -15.33
CA ARG A 142 -12.47 -7.29 -15.11
C ARG A 142 -13.04 -8.11 -16.26
N GLY A 143 -12.43 -8.07 -17.43
CA GLY A 143 -12.78 -8.89 -18.59
C GLY A 143 -12.21 -10.30 -18.53
N ASP A 144 -11.03 -10.46 -17.92
CA ASP A 144 -10.31 -11.73 -17.86
C ASP A 144 -11.10 -12.79 -17.06
N ARG A 145 -11.17 -14.01 -17.59
CA ARG A 145 -11.89 -15.16 -17.02
C ARG A 145 -10.99 -16.40 -16.95
N SER A 146 -9.70 -16.22 -17.21
CA SER A 146 -8.70 -17.28 -17.05
C SER A 146 -8.72 -17.82 -15.62
N PRO A 147 -8.50 -19.13 -15.40
CA PRO A 147 -8.21 -19.66 -14.07
C PRO A 147 -6.99 -19.00 -13.40
N ASP A 148 -6.07 -18.48 -14.22
CA ASP A 148 -4.90 -17.74 -13.77
C ASP A 148 -5.16 -16.21 -13.72
N CYS A 149 -6.41 -15.73 -13.81
CA CYS A 149 -6.67 -14.29 -13.94
C CYS A 149 -6.03 -13.46 -12.83
N TYR A 150 -5.61 -12.25 -13.18
CA TYR A 150 -5.09 -11.30 -12.20
C TYR A 150 -6.25 -10.83 -11.32
N HIS A 151 -6.05 -10.93 -10.01
CA HIS A 151 -6.96 -10.39 -9.03
C HIS A 151 -6.41 -9.08 -8.51
N HIS A 152 -7.19 -8.01 -8.67
CA HIS A 152 -6.73 -6.68 -8.29
C HIS A 152 -6.59 -6.57 -6.77
N TRP A 153 -5.35 -6.31 -6.34
CA TRP A 153 -4.95 -6.26 -4.94
C TRP A 153 -5.80 -5.30 -4.10
N GLY A 154 -5.94 -4.07 -4.63
CA GLY A 154 -6.69 -3.00 -3.98
C GLY A 154 -8.20 -3.25 -3.95
N GLY A 155 -8.70 -4.21 -4.72
CA GLY A 155 -10.12 -4.34 -5.04
C GLY A 155 -10.61 -3.20 -5.92
N TYR A 156 -11.92 -2.99 -5.94
CA TYR A 156 -12.59 -1.93 -6.70
C TYR A 156 -13.62 -1.25 -5.82
N CYS A 157 -13.96 0.00 -6.08
CA CYS A 157 -14.95 0.73 -5.28
C CYS A 157 -16.29 -0.02 -5.18
N ASP A 158 -16.69 -0.75 -6.23
CA ASP A 158 -17.93 -1.53 -6.27
C ASP A 158 -17.86 -2.89 -5.56
N THR A 159 -16.67 -3.45 -5.33
CA THR A 159 -16.48 -4.75 -4.66
C THR A 159 -16.12 -4.63 -3.17
N LEU A 160 -15.54 -3.51 -2.74
CA LEU A 160 -15.15 -3.28 -1.33
C LEU A 160 -16.30 -3.55 -0.36
N ALA A 161 -17.51 -3.12 -0.68
CA ALA A 161 -18.69 -3.22 0.20
C ALA A 161 -19.08 -4.67 0.56
N GLU A 162 -18.57 -5.67 -0.14
CA GLU A 162 -18.83 -7.08 0.13
C GLU A 162 -17.99 -7.65 1.28
N ILE A 163 -16.90 -6.96 1.68
CA ILE A 163 -16.00 -7.41 2.76
C ILE A 163 -16.66 -7.22 4.12
N ARG A 164 -16.66 -8.26 4.95
CA ARG A 164 -17.20 -8.26 6.32
C ARG A 164 -16.09 -8.46 7.36
N ALA A 165 -16.40 -8.25 8.64
CA ALA A 165 -15.46 -8.47 9.73
C ALA A 165 -14.98 -9.94 9.81
N GLU A 166 -15.87 -10.89 9.57
CA GLU A 166 -15.55 -12.32 9.48
C GLU A 166 -14.54 -12.64 8.37
N ASP A 167 -14.60 -11.92 7.24
CA ASP A 167 -13.64 -12.07 6.15
C ASP A 167 -12.24 -11.60 6.56
N VAL A 168 -12.16 -10.45 7.24
CA VAL A 168 -10.91 -9.90 7.80
C VAL A 168 -10.29 -10.88 8.78
N ALA A 169 -11.09 -11.38 9.73
CA ALA A 169 -10.64 -12.33 10.73
C ALA A 169 -10.15 -13.64 10.09
N ALA A 170 -10.89 -14.18 9.10
CA ALA A 170 -10.51 -15.40 8.38
C ALA A 170 -9.23 -15.21 7.55
N TYR A 171 -9.10 -14.09 6.84
CA TYR A 171 -7.91 -13.79 6.02
C TYR A 171 -6.66 -13.65 6.90
N LYS A 172 -6.75 -12.92 8.02
CA LYS A 172 -5.63 -12.82 8.97
C LYS A 172 -5.31 -14.13 9.66
N SER A 173 -6.34 -14.90 10.05
CA SER A 173 -6.15 -16.23 10.64
C SER A 173 -5.39 -17.18 9.70
N GLN A 174 -5.61 -17.05 8.39
CA GLN A 174 -4.95 -17.88 7.39
C GLN A 174 -3.53 -17.40 7.04
N TYR A 175 -3.33 -16.09 6.86
CA TYR A 175 -2.11 -15.55 6.24
C TYR A 175 -1.16 -14.83 7.21
N TYR A 176 -1.66 -14.25 8.30
CA TYR A 176 -0.87 -13.45 9.25
C TYR A 176 -0.35 -14.28 10.44
N GLN A 177 -0.17 -15.59 10.25
CA GLN A 177 0.43 -16.45 11.27
C GLN A 177 1.94 -16.22 11.37
N PRO A 178 2.52 -16.13 12.58
CA PRO A 178 3.96 -15.89 12.74
C PRO A 178 4.84 -16.86 11.96
N GLU A 179 4.46 -18.13 11.85
CA GLU A 179 5.20 -19.15 11.07
C GLU A 179 5.38 -18.82 9.59
N HIS A 180 4.52 -17.97 9.02
CA HIS A 180 4.56 -17.57 7.61
C HIS A 180 5.25 -16.21 7.41
N ILE A 181 5.51 -15.47 8.50
CA ILE A 181 6.08 -14.12 8.44
C ILE A 181 7.59 -14.21 8.60
N THR A 182 8.32 -13.45 7.78
CA THR A 182 9.76 -13.21 7.97
C THR A 182 10.01 -11.77 8.37
N LEU A 183 10.69 -11.55 9.49
CA LEU A 183 11.19 -10.25 9.91
C LEU A 183 12.66 -10.11 9.51
N LEU A 184 12.94 -9.12 8.68
CA LEU A 184 14.29 -8.74 8.27
C LEU A 184 14.72 -7.53 9.09
N LEU A 185 15.91 -7.59 9.70
CA LEU A 185 16.44 -6.56 10.59
C LEU A 185 17.80 -6.09 10.09
N ALA A 186 18.00 -4.78 10.10
CA ALA A 186 19.27 -4.15 9.79
C ALA A 186 19.76 -3.37 11.02
N GLY A 187 20.85 -3.84 11.64
CA GLY A 187 21.46 -3.24 12.83
C GLY A 187 20.76 -3.57 14.17
N LEU A 188 19.77 -4.47 14.13
CA LEU A 188 19.04 -5.00 15.29
C LEU A 188 19.18 -6.52 15.34
N GLU A 189 19.21 -7.06 16.55
CA GLU A 189 19.15 -8.50 16.82
C GLU A 189 17.78 -8.89 17.41
N ALA A 190 17.42 -10.16 17.28
CA ALA A 190 16.09 -10.65 17.67
C ALA A 190 15.83 -10.60 19.19
N ASP A 191 16.87 -10.79 20.00
CA ASP A 191 16.83 -10.77 21.47
C ASP A 191 16.55 -9.37 22.05
N GLU A 192 16.81 -8.32 21.27
CA GLU A 192 16.49 -6.93 21.62
C GLU A 192 14.99 -6.60 21.50
N LEU A 193 14.20 -7.52 20.92
CA LEU A 193 12.79 -7.33 20.61
C LEU A 193 11.90 -8.31 21.41
N PRO A 194 11.75 -8.11 22.74
CA PRO A 194 11.05 -9.06 23.60
C PRO A 194 9.57 -9.24 23.23
N LEU A 195 8.96 -8.25 22.56
CA LEU A 195 7.58 -8.33 22.08
C LEU A 195 7.35 -9.36 20.96
N LEU A 196 8.43 -9.84 20.32
CA LEU A 196 8.32 -10.91 19.33
C LEU A 196 8.13 -12.29 19.98
N CYS A 197 8.62 -12.47 21.21
CA CYS A 197 8.58 -13.74 21.95
C CYS A 197 7.22 -13.94 22.63
N THR A 198 6.18 -14.15 21.82
CA THR A 198 4.81 -14.40 22.31
C THR A 198 4.46 -15.89 22.24
N ALA A 199 3.39 -16.32 22.92
CA ALA A 199 2.87 -17.67 22.73
C ALA A 199 2.34 -17.85 21.30
N LYS A 200 2.44 -19.08 20.77
CA LYS A 200 1.78 -19.44 19.50
C LYS A 200 0.28 -19.21 19.62
N SER A 201 -0.27 -18.45 18.69
CA SER A 201 -1.71 -18.37 18.48
C SER A 201 -2.23 -19.72 18.02
N LYS A 202 -3.35 -20.18 18.57
CA LYS A 202 -4.08 -21.31 17.97
C LYS A 202 -4.77 -20.80 16.71
N PRO A 203 -4.66 -21.50 15.56
CA PRO A 203 -5.48 -21.18 14.41
C PRO A 203 -6.95 -21.25 14.81
N THR A 204 -7.73 -20.24 14.44
CA THR A 204 -9.18 -20.19 14.64
C THR A 204 -9.93 -21.21 13.77
N GLY A 205 -9.23 -21.85 12.82
CA GLY A 205 -9.79 -22.83 11.88
C GLY A 205 -10.60 -22.21 10.74
N SER A 206 -10.86 -20.89 10.78
CA SER A 206 -11.52 -20.17 9.70
C SER A 206 -10.56 -19.95 8.53
N THR A 207 -11.06 -20.22 7.32
CA THR A 207 -10.33 -20.02 6.05
C THR A 207 -11.07 -18.95 5.26
N TYR A 208 -10.34 -18.01 4.69
CA TYR A 208 -10.95 -16.99 3.85
C TYR A 208 -11.57 -17.64 2.61
N THR A 209 -12.82 -17.28 2.31
CA THR A 209 -13.52 -17.76 1.12
C THR A 209 -13.50 -16.66 0.07
N PRO A 210 -12.81 -16.84 -1.08
CA PRO A 210 -12.76 -15.82 -2.12
C PRO A 210 -14.15 -15.45 -2.64
N LYS A 211 -14.35 -14.15 -2.86
CA LYS A 211 -15.61 -13.61 -3.39
C LYS A 211 -15.65 -13.73 -4.90
N ALA A 212 -16.76 -14.27 -5.40
CA ALA A 212 -16.97 -14.45 -6.84
C ALA A 212 -17.56 -13.17 -7.45
N HIS A 213 -16.71 -12.34 -8.06
CA HIS A 213 -17.16 -11.13 -8.74
C HIS A 213 -17.57 -11.41 -10.18
N ARG A 214 -18.76 -10.92 -10.58
CA ARG A 214 -19.25 -10.99 -11.96
C ARG A 214 -19.36 -9.60 -12.54
N PHE A 215 -18.45 -9.28 -13.44
CA PHE A 215 -18.46 -8.01 -14.16
C PHE A 215 -19.20 -8.16 -15.50
N PHE A 216 -20.25 -7.36 -15.66
CA PHE A 216 -21.07 -7.29 -16.86
C PHE A 216 -20.70 -6.06 -17.69
N SER A 217 -20.97 -6.10 -19.00
CA SER A 217 -20.83 -4.93 -19.88
C SER A 217 -22.19 -4.40 -20.23
N ASP A 218 -22.38 -3.09 -20.12
CA ASP A 218 -23.62 -2.40 -20.53
C ASP A 218 -23.65 -2.12 -22.04
N THR A 219 -22.50 -2.23 -22.72
CA THR A 219 -22.37 -2.07 -24.17
C THR A 219 -21.53 -3.19 -24.80
N LEU A 220 -21.85 -3.59 -26.02
CA LEU A 220 -20.92 -4.32 -26.89
C LEU A 220 -20.07 -3.27 -27.60
N GLN A 221 -18.88 -2.98 -27.09
CA GLN A 221 -17.89 -2.17 -27.82
C GLN A 221 -16.50 -2.83 -27.77
N ASP A 222 -16.24 -3.57 -28.85
CA ASP A 222 -15.05 -3.58 -29.70
C ASP A 222 -13.66 -3.37 -29.08
N ASP A 223 -13.14 -4.43 -28.47
CA ASP A 223 -11.85 -5.06 -28.78
C ASP A 223 -11.77 -6.37 -27.98
N TYR A 224 -11.25 -7.44 -28.59
CA TYR A 224 -11.04 -8.70 -27.91
C TYR A 224 -9.66 -8.69 -27.25
N ILE A 225 -9.59 -9.30 -26.08
CA ILE A 225 -8.37 -9.48 -25.31
C ILE A 225 -7.95 -10.94 -25.47
N PHE A 226 -6.75 -11.14 -26.00
CA PHE A 226 -6.13 -12.45 -26.19
C PHE A 226 -4.98 -12.58 -25.21
N SER A 227 -5.14 -13.40 -24.18
CA SER A 227 -4.20 -13.48 -23.05
C SER A 227 -3.41 -14.80 -23.06
N TRP A 228 -2.09 -14.69 -22.88
CA TRP A 228 -1.21 -15.80 -22.51
C TRP A 228 -0.71 -15.60 -21.09
N TRP A 229 -0.94 -16.60 -20.25
CA TRP A 229 -0.47 -16.63 -18.86
C TRP A 229 0.89 -17.31 -18.79
N LEU A 230 1.93 -16.51 -18.56
CA LEU A 230 3.33 -16.89 -18.69
C LEU A 230 4.03 -16.87 -17.33
N PRO A 231 5.08 -17.68 -17.10
CA PRO A 231 5.86 -17.63 -15.86
C PRO A 231 6.51 -16.25 -15.63
N GLU A 232 6.47 -15.75 -14.39
CA GLU A 232 6.94 -14.40 -14.01
C GLU A 232 8.40 -14.08 -14.38
N CYS A 233 9.25 -15.10 -14.58
CA CYS A 233 10.65 -14.93 -14.97
C CYS A 233 10.85 -14.27 -16.35
N TYR A 234 9.76 -14.08 -17.12
CA TYR A 234 9.78 -13.39 -18.41
C TYR A 234 9.30 -11.93 -18.34
N ILE A 235 8.79 -11.45 -17.19
CA ILE A 235 8.22 -10.09 -17.03
C ILE A 235 9.21 -9.01 -17.50
N ASP A 236 10.37 -8.91 -16.85
CA ASP A 236 11.35 -7.85 -17.13
C ASP A 236 11.78 -7.82 -18.61
N GLY A 237 11.96 -9.00 -19.20
CA GLY A 237 12.33 -9.14 -20.60
C GLY A 237 11.25 -8.63 -21.55
N LEU A 238 9.99 -8.97 -21.30
CA LEU A 238 8.85 -8.54 -22.11
C LEU A 238 8.53 -7.05 -21.90
N LEU A 239 8.59 -6.54 -20.66
CA LEU A 239 8.44 -5.10 -20.38
C LEU A 239 9.50 -4.28 -21.11
N SER A 240 10.77 -4.72 -21.07
CA SER A 240 11.87 -4.03 -21.77
C SER A 240 11.69 -3.99 -23.30
N ALA A 241 10.94 -4.95 -23.85
CA ALA A 241 10.65 -5.06 -25.27
C ALA A 241 9.29 -4.46 -25.68
N GLN A 242 8.49 -3.92 -24.75
CA GLN A 242 7.10 -3.55 -24.99
C GLN A 242 6.90 -2.57 -26.16
N ALA A 243 7.76 -1.57 -26.31
CA ALA A 243 7.68 -0.63 -27.43
C ALA A 243 7.84 -1.35 -28.79
N ARG A 244 8.83 -2.24 -28.89
CA ARG A 244 9.11 -3.02 -30.11
C ARG A 244 8.00 -4.02 -30.43
N LEU A 245 7.47 -4.68 -29.40
CA LEU A 245 6.32 -5.58 -29.55
C LEU A 245 5.08 -4.82 -30.05
N ASN A 246 4.83 -3.61 -29.55
CA ASN A 246 3.75 -2.76 -30.03
C ASN A 246 3.94 -2.35 -31.50
N GLU A 247 5.15 -1.94 -31.91
CA GLU A 247 5.46 -1.63 -33.31
C GLU A 247 5.18 -2.83 -34.23
N ALA A 248 5.57 -4.04 -33.82
CA ALA A 248 5.34 -5.26 -34.59
C ALA A 248 3.84 -5.57 -34.78
N MET A 249 2.98 -5.16 -33.84
CA MET A 249 1.54 -5.42 -33.89
C MET A 249 0.73 -4.36 -34.64
N LYS A 250 1.31 -3.19 -34.95
CA LYS A 250 0.64 -2.11 -35.69
C LYS A 250 0.02 -2.55 -37.03
N PRO A 251 0.68 -3.36 -37.88
CA PRO A 251 0.09 -3.80 -39.16
C PRO A 251 -1.21 -4.60 -39.01
N TYR A 252 -1.42 -5.21 -37.85
CA TYR A 252 -2.60 -6.01 -37.55
C TYR A 252 -3.69 -5.21 -36.82
N ASN A 253 -3.47 -3.91 -36.61
CA ASN A 253 -4.31 -3.05 -35.79
C ASN A 253 -4.54 -3.64 -34.38
N MET A 254 -3.47 -4.19 -33.79
CA MET A 254 -3.46 -4.75 -32.45
C MET A 254 -2.43 -4.04 -31.58
N ARG A 255 -2.67 -4.03 -30.27
CA ARG A 255 -1.75 -3.52 -29.26
C ARG A 255 -1.29 -4.63 -28.34
N VAL A 256 -0.05 -4.51 -27.86
CA VAL A 256 0.54 -5.42 -26.88
C VAL A 256 0.47 -4.78 -25.50
N PHE A 257 -0.08 -5.51 -24.55
CA PHE A 257 -0.09 -5.15 -23.14
C PHE A 257 0.62 -6.23 -22.33
N VAL A 258 1.64 -5.84 -21.58
CA VAL A 258 2.43 -6.72 -20.72
C VAL A 258 2.08 -6.35 -19.27
N GLU A 259 1.53 -7.28 -18.50
CA GLU A 259 1.34 -7.06 -17.07
C GLU A 259 2.71 -6.95 -16.37
N ASP A 260 2.86 -5.98 -15.48
CA ASP A 260 4.11 -5.74 -14.76
C ASP A 260 4.27 -6.59 -13.48
N SER A 261 3.21 -7.30 -13.11
CA SER A 261 3.10 -8.00 -11.84
C SER A 261 2.57 -9.42 -12.04
N ALA A 262 3.03 -10.34 -11.20
CA ALA A 262 2.58 -11.72 -11.21
C ALA A 262 1.32 -11.91 -10.33
N ASN A 263 0.49 -12.90 -10.70
CA ASN A 263 -0.61 -13.39 -9.90
C ASN A 263 -0.11 -14.31 -8.76
N HIS A 264 -1.03 -14.81 -7.93
CA HIS A 264 -0.71 -15.71 -6.80
C HIS A 264 -0.05 -17.05 -7.22
N ALA A 265 -0.15 -17.43 -8.50
CA ALA A 265 0.48 -18.63 -9.07
C ALA A 265 1.83 -18.33 -9.75
N ARG A 266 2.41 -17.13 -9.54
CA ARG A 266 3.68 -16.68 -10.16
C ARG A 266 3.65 -16.66 -11.68
N LYS A 267 2.48 -16.33 -12.24
CA LYS A 267 2.28 -16.09 -13.66
C LYS A 267 1.81 -14.66 -13.90
N PHE A 268 2.12 -14.11 -15.07
CA PHE A 268 1.62 -12.81 -15.50
C PHE A 268 1.03 -12.95 -16.90
N ALA A 269 0.28 -11.94 -17.34
CA ALA A 269 -0.37 -11.98 -18.63
C ALA A 269 0.36 -11.11 -19.67
N LEU A 270 0.65 -11.72 -20.82
CA LEU A 270 0.94 -11.03 -22.07
C LEU A 270 -0.34 -11.01 -22.90
N ARG A 271 -0.74 -9.83 -23.38
CA ARG A 271 -2.04 -9.64 -24.04
C ARG A 271 -1.90 -8.99 -25.42
N LEU A 272 -2.66 -9.48 -26.38
CA LEU A 272 -3.01 -8.75 -27.59
C LEU A 272 -4.42 -8.18 -27.44
N ILE A 273 -4.60 -6.93 -27.83
CA ILE A 273 -5.89 -6.23 -27.78
C ILE A 273 -6.22 -5.74 -29.19
N GLY A 274 -7.34 -6.21 -29.73
CA GLY A 274 -7.81 -5.82 -31.07
C GLY A 274 -8.90 -6.73 -31.63
N ARG A 275 -9.10 -6.70 -32.95
CA ARG A 275 -10.15 -7.48 -33.63
C ARG A 275 -9.71 -8.93 -33.93
N PRO A 276 -10.59 -9.93 -33.77
CA PRO A 276 -10.22 -11.35 -33.89
C PRO A 276 -9.82 -11.76 -35.31
N GLY A 277 -10.27 -11.05 -36.35
CA GLY A 277 -10.01 -11.39 -37.75
C GLY A 277 -8.53 -11.42 -38.15
N GLN A 278 -7.64 -10.79 -37.37
CA GLN A 278 -6.19 -10.77 -37.62
C GLN A 278 -5.39 -11.61 -36.60
N LEU A 279 -6.06 -12.32 -35.67
CA LEU A 279 -5.39 -12.97 -34.53
C LEU A 279 -4.31 -13.96 -34.95
N ILE A 280 -4.58 -14.83 -35.92
CA ILE A 280 -3.63 -15.88 -36.32
C ILE A 280 -2.34 -15.26 -36.88
N ALA A 281 -2.48 -14.26 -37.75
CA ALA A 281 -1.33 -13.57 -38.34
C ALA A 281 -0.56 -12.74 -37.29
N ALA A 282 -1.28 -12.04 -36.41
CA ALA A 282 -0.69 -11.26 -35.33
C ALA A 282 0.05 -12.15 -34.32
N GLN A 283 -0.54 -13.29 -33.94
CA GLN A 283 0.08 -14.27 -33.04
C GLN A 283 1.37 -14.84 -33.65
N GLN A 284 1.36 -15.19 -34.94
CA GLN A 284 2.56 -15.68 -35.62
C GLN A 284 3.66 -14.59 -35.63
N ALA A 285 3.31 -13.35 -35.96
CA ALA A 285 4.24 -12.24 -35.91
C ALA A 285 4.80 -11.98 -34.50
N LEU A 286 3.96 -12.11 -33.46
CA LEU A 286 4.38 -11.98 -32.07
C LEU A 286 5.37 -13.07 -31.67
N VAL A 287 5.12 -14.31 -32.08
CA VAL A 287 6.02 -15.46 -31.84
C VAL A 287 7.37 -15.22 -32.52
N ASP A 288 7.38 -14.77 -33.77
CA ASP A 288 8.61 -14.51 -34.51
C ASP A 288 9.40 -13.34 -33.92
N GLU A 289 8.72 -12.28 -33.50
CA GLU A 289 9.35 -11.14 -32.84
C GLU A 289 10.00 -11.55 -31.52
N VAL A 290 9.30 -12.35 -30.71
CA VAL A 290 9.84 -12.87 -29.45
C VAL A 290 11.05 -13.79 -29.69
N ARG A 291 11.06 -14.58 -30.76
CA ARG A 291 12.24 -15.38 -31.15
C ARG A 291 13.43 -14.49 -31.48
N HIS A 292 13.22 -13.38 -32.20
CA HIS A 292 14.28 -12.42 -32.52
C HIS A 292 14.82 -11.70 -31.27
N LEU A 293 13.97 -11.44 -30.28
CA LEU A 293 14.37 -10.76 -29.05
C LEU A 293 15.20 -11.62 -28.10
N HIS A 294 15.21 -12.95 -28.26
CA HIS A 294 15.95 -13.90 -27.42
C HIS A 294 15.72 -13.69 -25.91
N ILE A 295 14.47 -13.46 -25.52
CA ILE A 295 14.11 -13.23 -24.10
C ILE A 295 14.34 -14.53 -23.32
N VAL A 296 15.17 -14.47 -22.28
CA VAL A 296 15.51 -15.60 -21.40
C VAL A 296 14.90 -15.42 -20.00
N PRO A 297 14.60 -16.52 -19.28
CA PRO A 297 14.19 -16.45 -17.88
C PRO A 297 15.22 -15.72 -17.02
N LYS A 298 14.78 -14.72 -16.26
CA LYS A 298 15.62 -13.99 -15.30
C LYS A 298 15.00 -14.03 -13.91
N GLN A 299 15.86 -13.93 -12.90
CA GLN A 299 15.41 -13.68 -11.54
C GLN A 299 15.04 -12.20 -11.46
N HIS A 300 13.82 -11.92 -11.03
CA HIS A 300 13.38 -10.57 -10.78
C HIS A 300 14.14 -10.00 -9.58
N ILE A 301 14.78 -8.85 -9.76
CA ILE A 301 15.48 -8.14 -8.69
C ILE A 301 14.50 -7.18 -8.06
N PHE A 302 14.12 -7.44 -6.81
CA PHE A 302 13.21 -6.56 -6.10
C PHE A 302 13.84 -5.18 -5.88
N PHE A 303 13.16 -4.13 -6.34
CA PHE A 303 13.53 -2.74 -6.10
C PHE A 303 12.30 -1.85 -6.19
N GLU A 304 12.14 -0.94 -5.23
CA GLU A 304 11.11 0.10 -5.28
C GLU A 304 11.75 1.46 -5.00
N SER A 305 11.57 2.39 -5.94
CA SER A 305 12.13 3.74 -5.91
C SER A 305 11.71 4.55 -4.67
N LYS A 306 10.52 4.26 -4.12
CA LYS A 306 9.96 4.95 -2.95
C LYS A 306 10.47 4.39 -1.62
N TYR A 307 11.14 3.23 -1.62
CA TYR A 307 11.60 2.62 -0.38
C TYR A 307 12.94 3.22 0.05
N PRO A 308 13.19 3.36 1.37
CA PRO A 308 14.51 3.64 1.89
C PRO A 308 15.53 2.59 1.41
N GLU A 309 16.78 3.01 1.19
CA GLU A 309 17.85 2.13 0.70
C GLU A 309 18.01 0.88 1.58
N THR A 310 17.96 1.04 2.91
CA THR A 310 18.03 -0.09 3.86
C THR A 310 16.91 -1.10 3.63
N ILE A 311 15.69 -0.66 3.33
CA ILE A 311 14.55 -1.55 3.08
C ILE A 311 14.70 -2.26 1.74
N ASN A 312 15.12 -1.53 0.70
CA ASN A 312 15.44 -2.12 -0.61
C ASN A 312 16.50 -3.23 -0.47
N ALA A 313 17.58 -2.99 0.28
CA ALA A 313 18.63 -3.97 0.51
C ALA A 313 18.13 -5.24 1.24
N LEU A 314 17.30 -5.07 2.28
CA LEU A 314 16.68 -6.19 3.00
C LEU A 314 15.79 -7.03 2.08
N LEU A 315 14.90 -6.40 1.33
CA LEU A 315 13.94 -7.10 0.46
C LEU A 315 14.60 -7.71 -0.78
N ALA A 316 15.59 -7.05 -1.37
CA ALA A 316 16.40 -7.61 -2.44
C ALA A 316 17.14 -8.88 -1.98
N TRP A 317 17.66 -8.90 -0.74
CA TRP A 317 18.24 -10.12 -0.18
C TRP A 317 17.20 -11.24 -0.04
N TYR A 318 16.01 -10.95 0.50
CA TYR A 318 14.96 -11.93 0.73
C TYR A 318 14.48 -12.57 -0.59
N HIS A 319 14.16 -11.75 -1.59
CA HIS A 319 13.73 -12.23 -2.91
C HIS A 319 14.88 -12.89 -3.68
N GLY A 320 16.12 -12.47 -3.43
CA GLY A 320 17.33 -13.11 -3.95
C GLY A 320 17.50 -14.57 -3.52
N GLN A 321 16.93 -14.96 -2.36
CA GLN A 321 16.98 -16.36 -1.87
C GLN A 321 16.00 -17.29 -2.58
N GLN A 322 15.00 -16.75 -3.29
CA GLN A 322 13.98 -17.56 -3.93
C GLN A 322 14.56 -18.30 -5.16
N PRO A 323 14.32 -19.61 -5.31
CA PRO A 323 14.88 -20.35 -6.43
C PRO A 323 14.30 -19.88 -7.76
N LEU A 324 15.17 -19.60 -8.74
CA LEU A 324 14.75 -19.37 -10.13
C LEU A 324 14.38 -20.71 -10.76
N ASN A 325 13.10 -20.93 -11.05
CA ASN A 325 12.68 -22.10 -11.82
C ASN A 325 13.09 -21.92 -13.29
N ARG A 326 14.24 -22.50 -13.68
CA ARG A 326 14.74 -22.45 -15.07
C ARG A 326 14.09 -23.49 -16.00
N LYS A 327 13.33 -24.44 -15.47
CA LYS A 327 12.61 -25.45 -16.25
C LYS A 327 11.23 -24.93 -16.66
N VAL A 328 11.22 -23.84 -17.41
CA VAL A 328 10.01 -23.23 -17.96
C VAL A 328 9.95 -23.46 -19.47
N VAL A 329 8.73 -23.58 -20.00
CA VAL A 329 8.49 -23.67 -21.45
C VAL A 329 9.04 -22.42 -22.12
N ALA A 330 9.73 -22.58 -23.26
CA ALA A 330 10.27 -21.46 -24.01
C ALA A 330 9.15 -20.49 -24.40
N LEU A 331 9.40 -19.19 -24.24
CA LEU A 331 8.38 -18.15 -24.47
C LEU A 331 7.71 -18.24 -25.85
N SER A 332 8.50 -18.51 -26.89
CA SER A 332 7.99 -18.69 -28.26
C SER A 332 7.10 -19.92 -28.42
N GLN A 333 7.29 -20.98 -27.63
CA GLN A 333 6.42 -22.17 -27.62
C GLN A 333 5.15 -21.91 -26.79
N ALA A 334 5.26 -21.21 -25.67
CA ALA A 334 4.10 -20.84 -24.87
C ALA A 334 3.11 -19.96 -25.67
N LEU A 335 3.65 -19.08 -26.53
CA LEU A 335 2.86 -18.20 -27.38
C LEU A 335 2.21 -18.87 -28.58
N THR A 336 2.55 -20.11 -28.96
CA THR A 336 1.82 -20.83 -30.01
C THR A 336 0.54 -21.49 -29.50
N LEU A 337 0.34 -21.54 -28.18
CA LEU A 337 -0.90 -22.04 -27.58
C LEU A 337 -2.06 -21.08 -27.85
N THR A 338 -3.28 -21.60 -27.90
CA THR A 338 -4.49 -20.79 -28.05
C THR A 338 -4.63 -19.84 -26.85
N PRO A 339 -4.71 -18.51 -27.07
CA PRO A 339 -4.88 -17.57 -25.97
C PRO A 339 -6.26 -17.71 -25.33
N VAL A 340 -6.37 -17.28 -24.07
CA VAL A 340 -7.67 -17.07 -23.44
C VAL A 340 -8.29 -15.82 -24.07
N ILE A 341 -9.52 -15.97 -24.59
CA ILE A 341 -10.23 -14.90 -25.32
C ILE A 341 -11.30 -14.31 -24.41
N THR A 342 -11.17 -13.02 -24.12
CA THR A 342 -12.15 -12.27 -23.31
C THR A 342 -12.49 -10.92 -23.94
N GLY A 343 -13.51 -10.25 -23.42
CA GLY A 343 -13.85 -8.88 -23.79
C GLY A 343 -13.65 -7.93 -22.62
N ALA A 344 -13.28 -6.67 -22.90
CA ALA A 344 -13.17 -5.64 -21.88
C ALA A 344 -14.52 -5.38 -21.19
N ARG A 345 -14.49 -5.03 -19.89
CA ARG A 345 -15.70 -4.76 -19.08
C ARG A 345 -15.59 -3.39 -18.39
N PRO A 346 -16.30 -2.35 -18.88
CA PRO A 346 -16.22 -1.00 -18.32
C PRO A 346 -16.82 -0.93 -16.91
N LEU A 347 -16.46 0.13 -16.19
CA LEU A 347 -16.89 0.39 -14.82
C LEU A 347 -18.24 1.11 -14.74
N LYS A 348 -18.92 0.90 -13.62
CA LYS A 348 -19.88 1.86 -13.08
C LYS A 348 -19.09 2.98 -12.41
N LYS A 349 -19.67 4.18 -12.29
CA LYS A 349 -19.02 5.29 -11.58
C LYS A 349 -18.63 4.86 -10.15
N PRO A 350 -17.45 5.28 -9.64
CA PRO A 350 -17.02 4.94 -8.29
C PRO A 350 -18.07 5.41 -7.28
N VAL A 351 -18.32 4.58 -6.27
CA VAL A 351 -19.29 4.87 -5.20
C VAL A 351 -18.51 5.15 -3.92
N ILE A 352 -18.40 6.44 -3.56
CA ILE A 352 -17.85 6.86 -2.27
C ILE A 352 -19.02 7.06 -1.31
N ARG A 353 -18.95 6.45 -0.12
CA ARG A 353 -19.99 6.59 0.91
C ARG A 353 -19.64 7.74 1.85
N ILE A 354 -20.66 8.48 2.26
CA ILE A 354 -20.51 9.52 3.29
C ILE A 354 -20.35 8.82 4.64
N MET A 355 -19.30 9.17 5.37
CA MET A 355 -19.00 8.61 6.68
C MET A 355 -19.69 9.40 7.79
N GLU A 356 -20.14 8.69 8.83
CA GLU A 356 -20.70 9.33 10.02
C GLU A 356 -19.58 9.94 10.89
N ARG A 357 -19.85 11.13 11.43
CA ARG A 357 -18.91 11.82 12.31
C ARG A 357 -18.85 11.12 13.66
N LYS A 358 -17.63 10.87 14.14
CA LYS A 358 -17.37 10.39 15.50
C LYS A 358 -17.35 11.57 16.47
N VAL A 359 -17.92 11.38 17.66
CA VAL A 359 -17.98 12.42 18.70
C VAL A 359 -16.82 12.28 19.70
N ASP A 360 -16.35 11.06 19.95
CA ASP A 360 -15.30 10.78 20.91
C ASP A 360 -13.91 10.79 20.27
N ALA A 361 -12.96 11.42 20.95
CA ALA A 361 -11.56 11.52 20.53
C ALA A 361 -10.60 11.30 21.71
N GLU A 362 -9.58 10.47 21.51
CA GLU A 362 -8.49 10.28 22.46
C GLU A 362 -7.45 11.39 22.37
N MET A 363 -7.11 11.98 23.52
CA MET A 363 -6.20 13.13 23.59
C MET A 363 -4.73 12.74 23.83
N SER A 364 -4.38 11.45 23.77
CA SER A 364 -3.03 10.96 24.01
C SER A 364 -2.65 9.84 23.05
N CYS A 365 -1.36 9.70 22.80
CA CYS A 365 -0.80 8.58 22.03
C CYS A 365 0.40 7.97 22.77
N PRO A 366 0.20 6.94 23.62
CA PRO A 366 1.25 6.29 24.40
C PRO A 366 2.47 5.87 23.57
N LEU A 367 2.23 5.32 22.37
CA LEU A 367 3.33 4.97 21.44
C LEU A 367 4.26 6.16 21.19
N VAL A 368 3.70 7.35 20.99
CA VAL A 368 4.47 8.57 20.70
C VAL A 368 4.99 9.20 21.98
N THR A 369 4.17 9.37 23.01
CA THR A 369 4.56 10.03 24.26
C THR A 369 5.74 9.31 24.91
N ASP A 370 5.66 7.99 25.06
CA ASP A 370 6.69 7.19 25.71
C ASP A 370 7.97 7.18 24.88
N THR A 371 7.85 7.29 23.55
CA THR A 371 9.01 7.30 22.65
C THR A 371 9.68 8.67 22.62
N LEU A 372 8.91 9.75 22.64
CA LEU A 372 9.40 11.13 22.65
C LEU A 372 10.03 11.56 23.97
N GLU A 373 9.78 10.89 25.10
CA GLU A 373 10.45 11.23 26.37
C GLU A 373 11.98 11.36 26.25
N ASN A 374 12.58 10.69 25.26
CA ASN A 374 14.01 10.69 25.01
C ASN A 374 14.43 11.46 23.74
N HIS A 375 13.50 12.10 23.02
CA HIS A 375 13.75 12.72 21.71
C HIS A 375 12.93 14.01 21.53
N ALA A 376 13.52 15.03 20.89
CA ALA A 376 12.73 16.18 20.44
C ALA A 376 11.84 15.76 19.25
N PRO A 377 10.62 16.33 19.11
CA PRO A 377 9.77 16.11 17.94
C PRO A 377 10.49 16.46 16.63
N GLN A 378 10.48 15.53 15.68
CA GLN A 378 11.01 15.73 14.33
C GLN A 378 9.87 15.70 13.32
N VAL A 379 9.50 16.88 12.83
CA VAL A 379 8.42 17.05 11.87
C VAL A 379 8.97 16.99 10.44
N PRO A 380 8.34 16.24 9.51
CA PRO A 380 8.77 16.15 8.12
C PRO A 380 8.92 17.53 7.47
N THR A 381 9.95 17.74 6.64
CA THR A 381 10.15 18.99 5.89
C THR A 381 9.63 18.92 4.46
N GLU A 382 9.38 17.72 3.95
CA GLU A 382 8.90 17.49 2.59
C GLU A 382 7.37 17.65 2.51
N LEU A 383 6.89 18.16 1.37
CA LEU A 383 5.47 18.24 1.05
C LEU A 383 5.16 17.30 -0.11
N PRO A 384 4.04 16.56 -0.08
CA PRO A 384 3.61 15.78 -1.25
C PRO A 384 3.46 16.65 -2.49
N ASN A 385 3.99 16.19 -3.64
CA ASN A 385 3.98 16.95 -4.90
C ASN A 385 2.59 17.46 -5.31
N ARG A 386 1.54 16.68 -5.00
CA ARG A 386 0.14 17.04 -5.26
C ARG A 386 -0.28 18.34 -4.56
N LEU A 387 0.30 18.65 -3.41
CA LEU A 387 -0.02 19.83 -2.59
C LEU A 387 0.88 21.03 -2.90
N THR A 388 1.94 20.86 -3.69
CA THR A 388 2.84 21.96 -4.08
C THR A 388 2.10 23.14 -4.71
N PRO A 389 1.14 22.95 -5.66
CA PRO A 389 0.38 24.06 -6.23
C PRO A 389 -0.48 24.80 -5.20
N LEU A 390 -1.04 24.07 -4.23
CA LEU A 390 -1.83 24.66 -3.14
C LEU A 390 -0.96 25.43 -2.16
N ALA A 391 0.20 24.88 -1.78
CA ALA A 391 1.13 25.53 -0.88
C ALA A 391 1.68 26.85 -1.44
N ALA A 392 1.81 26.98 -2.76
CA ALA A 392 2.21 28.21 -3.44
C ALA A 392 1.17 29.35 -3.32
N LYS A 393 -0.09 29.03 -3.00
CA LYS A 393 -1.15 30.03 -2.78
C LYS A 393 -1.07 30.66 -1.38
N LEU A 394 -0.37 30.02 -0.44
CA LEU A 394 -0.24 30.50 0.94
C LEU A 394 0.78 31.64 1.04
N ASN A 395 0.48 32.64 1.86
CA ASN A 395 1.34 33.78 2.16
C ASN A 395 1.00 34.37 3.54
N ASP A 396 1.61 35.50 3.89
CA ASP A 396 1.41 36.17 5.19
C ASP A 396 -0.04 36.56 5.49
N ASN A 397 -0.89 36.71 4.47
CA ASN A 397 -2.32 37.02 4.63
C ASN A 397 -3.24 35.82 4.34
N VAL A 398 -2.71 34.77 3.70
CA VAL A 398 -3.48 33.59 3.28
C VAL A 398 -2.90 32.36 3.94
N HIS A 399 -3.54 31.96 5.04
CA HIS A 399 -3.10 30.82 5.84
C HIS A 399 -3.84 29.52 5.52
N PHE A 400 -4.88 29.55 4.70
CA PHE A 400 -5.61 28.36 4.28
C PHE A 400 -5.85 28.41 2.78
N ALA A 401 -5.57 27.31 2.09
CA ALA A 401 -5.87 27.13 0.68
C ALA A 401 -6.57 25.79 0.47
N CYS A 402 -7.58 25.79 -0.39
CA CYS A 402 -8.37 24.63 -0.74
C CYS A 402 -8.56 24.61 -2.27
N ASP A 403 -8.49 23.42 -2.86
CA ASP A 403 -8.79 23.19 -4.26
C ASP A 403 -9.50 21.84 -4.39
N LEU A 404 -10.75 21.88 -4.81
CA LEU A 404 -11.66 20.73 -4.83
C LEU A 404 -11.69 20.00 -3.48
N GLN A 405 -11.02 18.84 -3.39
CA GLN A 405 -10.99 17.95 -2.23
C GLN A 405 -9.68 18.01 -1.44
N ASP A 406 -8.73 18.84 -1.87
CA ASP A 406 -7.42 18.96 -1.25
C ASP A 406 -7.30 20.30 -0.52
N TRP A 407 -6.68 20.29 0.66
CA TRP A 407 -6.54 21.49 1.47
C TRP A 407 -5.21 21.54 2.22
N ILE A 408 -4.76 22.76 2.52
CA ILE A 408 -3.55 23.03 3.29
C ILE A 408 -3.77 24.25 4.18
N LEU A 409 -3.39 24.12 5.45
CA LEU A 409 -3.39 25.16 6.46
C LEU A 409 -1.95 25.44 6.89
N HIS A 410 -1.56 26.72 6.96
CA HIS A 410 -0.34 27.18 7.59
C HIS A 410 -0.66 27.78 8.96
N TYR A 411 0.06 27.32 9.98
CA TYR A 411 -0.05 27.81 11.35
C TYR A 411 1.30 28.36 11.80
N SER A 412 1.32 29.64 12.18
CA SER A 412 2.53 30.31 12.67
C SER A 412 2.85 29.88 14.11
N LEU A 413 4.12 29.57 14.36
CA LEU A 413 4.67 29.33 15.70
C LEU A 413 5.55 30.49 16.17
N THR A 414 5.50 31.63 15.49
CA THR A 414 6.26 32.82 15.84
C THR A 414 5.90 33.30 17.25
N GLY A 415 6.92 33.65 18.04
CA GLY A 415 6.76 34.08 19.42
C GLY A 415 6.82 32.96 20.46
N LEU A 416 6.82 31.69 20.05
CA LEU A 416 7.05 30.55 20.95
C LEU A 416 8.54 30.21 21.03
N THR A 417 9.03 29.95 22.24
CA THR A 417 10.36 29.36 22.47
C THR A 417 10.46 27.94 21.89
N ALA A 418 11.67 27.44 21.66
CA ALA A 418 11.85 26.08 21.13
C ALA A 418 11.16 24.99 21.98
N ASN A 419 11.18 25.14 23.32
CA ASN A 419 10.51 24.19 24.21
C ASN A 419 8.98 24.26 24.07
N GLN A 420 8.41 25.46 24.01
CA GLN A 420 6.96 25.65 23.77
C GLN A 420 6.54 25.09 22.41
N GLN A 421 7.34 25.29 21.36
CA GLN A 421 7.07 24.70 20.05
C GLN A 421 7.08 23.17 20.09
N ASN A 422 8.05 22.57 20.78
CA ASN A 422 8.14 21.12 20.93
C ASN A 422 6.94 20.55 21.70
N THR A 423 6.54 21.18 22.80
CA THR A 423 5.34 20.80 23.55
C THR A 423 4.09 20.94 22.70
N PHE A 424 3.91 22.09 22.03
CA PHE A 424 2.79 22.33 21.12
C PHE A 424 2.69 21.26 20.02
N ILE A 425 3.80 20.97 19.33
CA ILE A 425 3.84 19.95 18.27
C ILE A 425 3.47 18.58 18.83
N LYS A 426 4.12 18.17 19.93
CA LYS A 426 3.84 16.87 20.55
C LYS A 426 2.36 16.73 20.88
N ASP A 427 1.80 17.72 21.55
CA ASP A 427 0.43 17.64 22.08
C ASP A 427 -0.60 17.69 20.94
N VAL A 428 -0.38 18.52 19.92
CA VAL A 428 -1.25 18.59 18.73
C VAL A 428 -1.19 17.28 17.93
N MET A 429 0.00 16.70 17.71
CA MET A 429 0.13 15.45 16.95
C MET A 429 -0.40 14.22 17.70
N CYS A 430 -0.41 14.26 19.04
CA CYS A 430 -0.98 13.20 19.87
C CYS A 430 -2.50 13.29 20.06
N ASP A 431 -3.15 14.38 19.62
CA ASP A 431 -4.59 14.56 19.69
C ASP A 431 -5.29 13.91 18.48
N GLU A 432 -6.15 12.91 18.73
CA GLU A 432 -6.91 12.24 17.68
C GLU A 432 -7.74 13.21 16.84
N ARG A 433 -8.20 14.35 17.40
CA ARG A 433 -9.01 15.35 16.68
C ARG A 433 -8.32 15.93 15.46
N LEU A 434 -6.99 16.03 15.47
CA LEU A 434 -6.22 16.44 14.31
C LEU A 434 -6.41 15.45 13.15
N TRP A 435 -6.42 14.16 13.48
CA TRP A 435 -6.40 13.05 12.55
C TRP A 435 -7.79 12.48 12.23
N LEU A 436 -8.84 12.94 12.92
CA LEU A 436 -10.23 12.51 12.71
C LEU A 436 -10.70 12.55 11.25
N PRO A 437 -10.31 13.52 10.39
CA PRO A 437 -10.69 13.43 8.99
C PRO A 437 -10.14 12.14 8.35
N ARG A 438 -8.92 11.74 8.71
CA ARG A 438 -8.25 10.56 8.16
C ARG A 438 -8.67 9.26 8.82
N THR A 439 -8.75 9.22 10.15
CA THR A 439 -9.18 8.02 10.89
C THR A 439 -10.69 7.81 10.80
N GLY A 440 -11.45 8.88 10.54
CA GLY A 440 -12.89 8.88 10.37
C GLY A 440 -13.37 8.42 8.99
N GLY A 441 -12.49 8.33 7.99
CA GLY A 441 -12.83 7.96 6.61
C GLY A 441 -13.31 9.12 5.73
N HIS A 442 -13.08 10.36 6.16
CA HIS A 442 -13.46 11.58 5.43
C HIS A 442 -12.43 11.99 4.38
N CYS A 443 -11.15 11.68 4.61
CA CYS A 443 -10.08 11.94 3.65
C CYS A 443 -9.20 10.69 3.42
N TYR A 444 -8.56 10.65 2.26
CA TYR A 444 -7.63 9.59 1.88
C TYR A 444 -6.30 9.70 2.64
N ALA A 445 -5.76 10.91 2.75
CA ALA A 445 -4.48 11.15 3.41
C ALA A 445 -4.49 12.46 4.18
N MET A 446 -3.71 12.49 5.26
CA MET A 446 -3.36 13.69 6.02
C MET A 446 -1.90 13.64 6.42
N GLY A 447 -1.33 14.82 6.65
CA GLY A 447 0.01 14.92 7.18
C GLY A 447 0.37 16.35 7.57
N VAL A 448 1.62 16.49 7.98
CA VAL A 448 2.17 17.77 8.44
C VAL A 448 3.54 18.03 7.83
N GLN A 449 3.90 19.30 7.75
CA GLN A 449 5.18 19.75 7.25
C GLN A 449 5.73 20.87 8.15
N ARG A 450 7.01 20.79 8.52
CA ARG A 450 7.76 21.85 9.17
C ARG A 450 8.16 22.92 8.16
N VAL A 451 7.93 24.18 8.50
CA VAL A 451 8.40 25.34 7.75
C VAL A 451 9.12 26.30 8.70
N GLU A 452 9.90 27.24 8.15
CA GLU A 452 10.86 28.10 8.90
C GLU A 452 10.28 28.73 10.17
N HIS A 453 9.02 29.17 10.15
CA HIS A 453 8.34 29.82 11.27
C HIS A 453 6.97 29.21 11.61
N GLY A 454 6.75 27.94 11.28
CA GLY A 454 5.44 27.35 11.51
C GLY A 454 5.30 25.88 11.12
N LEU A 455 4.05 25.47 11.04
CA LEU A 455 3.62 24.15 10.61
C LEU A 455 2.63 24.30 9.47
N ARG A 456 2.71 23.40 8.51
CA ARG A 456 1.62 23.16 7.58
C ARG A 456 0.92 21.86 7.94
N ILE A 457 -0.40 21.86 7.91
CA ILE A 457 -1.26 20.69 8.07
C ILE A 457 -2.07 20.57 6.78
N TYR A 458 -2.21 19.36 6.26
CA TYR A 458 -2.88 19.15 4.99
C TYR A 458 -3.74 17.90 4.98
N GLY A 459 -4.71 17.88 4.07
CA GLY A 459 -5.54 16.72 3.75
C GLY A 459 -5.74 16.58 2.24
N VAL A 460 -5.92 15.34 1.79
CA VAL A 460 -6.08 14.96 0.38
C VAL A 460 -7.34 14.12 0.22
N MET A 461 -8.11 14.40 -0.82
CA MET A 461 -9.41 13.75 -1.12
C MET A 461 -10.40 13.79 0.06
N ASP A 462 -10.50 14.94 0.72
CA ASP A 462 -11.45 15.22 1.80
C ASP A 462 -12.87 15.44 1.25
N ASP A 463 -13.90 14.95 1.93
CA ASP A 463 -15.30 15.21 1.57
C ASP A 463 -15.80 16.60 2.01
N GLU A 464 -15.19 17.19 3.04
CA GLU A 464 -15.61 18.47 3.62
C GLU A 464 -14.43 19.46 3.78
N PRO A 465 -13.60 19.66 2.74
CA PRO A 465 -12.37 20.45 2.85
C PRO A 465 -12.62 21.90 3.26
N GLN A 466 -13.77 22.47 2.86
CA GLN A 466 -14.14 23.85 3.21
C GLN A 466 -14.42 24.05 4.71
N GLN A 467 -14.80 22.98 5.44
CA GLN A 467 -15.04 23.05 6.88
C GLN A 467 -13.74 22.87 7.70
N ARG A 468 -12.63 22.46 7.05
CA ARG A 468 -11.38 22.13 7.75
C ARG A 468 -10.67 23.35 8.31
N ARG A 469 -10.82 24.52 7.69
CA ARG A 469 -10.20 25.74 8.19
C ARG A 469 -10.62 26.03 9.63
N GLU A 470 -11.91 26.19 9.85
CA GLU A 470 -12.44 26.55 11.17
C GLU A 470 -12.16 25.44 12.20
N ALA A 471 -12.38 24.17 11.82
CA ALA A 471 -12.15 23.04 12.72
C ALA A 471 -10.68 22.93 13.18
N MET A 472 -9.72 23.13 12.27
CA MET A 472 -8.31 23.09 12.61
C MET A 472 -7.87 24.33 13.41
N GLU A 473 -8.34 25.53 13.06
CA GLU A 473 -8.06 26.75 13.82
C GLU A 473 -8.58 26.63 15.27
N GLN A 474 -9.79 26.12 15.47
CA GLN A 474 -10.36 25.84 16.80
C GLN A 474 -9.55 24.82 17.59
N LEU A 475 -9.09 23.74 16.94
CA LEU A 475 -8.24 22.73 17.57
C LEU A 475 -6.90 23.35 18.02
N LEU A 476 -6.20 24.05 17.14
CA LEU A 476 -4.87 24.61 17.40
C LEU A 476 -4.90 25.69 18.47
N ALA A 477 -5.98 26.49 18.54
CA ALA A 477 -6.17 27.50 19.58
C ALA A 477 -6.14 26.91 21.01
N ARG A 478 -6.60 25.66 21.20
CA ARG A 478 -6.59 24.98 22.51
C ARG A 478 -5.19 24.78 23.08
N TYR A 479 -4.19 24.67 22.20
CA TYR A 479 -2.80 24.41 22.56
C TYR A 479 -1.95 25.68 22.61
N ARG A 480 -2.52 26.84 22.22
CA ARG A 480 -1.80 28.13 22.20
C ARG A 480 -1.54 28.73 23.59
N HIS A 481 -2.22 28.20 24.63
CA HIS A 481 -2.10 28.64 26.02
C HIS A 481 -1.08 27.84 26.85
N LEU A 482 -0.46 26.81 26.25
CA LEU A 482 0.64 26.02 26.81
C LEU A 482 1.98 26.60 26.34
#